data_AF-A0A3M2EJX6-F1
#
_entry.id   AF-A0A3M2EJX6-F1
#
_cell.length_a   1.000
_cell.length_b   1.000
_cell.length_c   1.000
_cell.angle_alpha   90.00
_cell.angle_beta   90.00
_cell.angle_gamma   90.00
#
_symmetry.space_group_name_H-M   'P 1'
#
loop_
_entity.id
_entity.type
_entity.pdbx_description
1 polymer ?
#
loop_
_entity_poly.entity_id
_entity_poly.type
_entity_poly.pdbx_seq_one_letter_code
_entity_poly.pdbx_strand_id
1 'polypeptide(L)' 'VTSVLIGATTMAQLERNIASIDLRLPAAVLDGIEAIHRRHPNPAP' A
#
# COMPACT_ATOMS: atom_id res chain seq x y z
N VAL A 1 9.36 6.57 -6.43
CA VAL A 1 9.63 5.11 -6.43
C VAL A 1 9.68 4.64 -7.88
N THR A 2 10.65 3.80 -8.27
CA THR A 2 10.84 3.36 -9.66
C THR A 2 10.15 2.02 -9.95
N SER A 3 10.11 1.12 -8.96
CA SER A 3 9.45 -0.19 -9.01
C SER A 3 9.06 -0.61 -7.59
N VAL A 4 8.13 -1.56 -7.48
CA VAL A 4 7.70 -2.19 -6.23
C VAL A 4 7.81 -3.70 -6.41
N LEU A 5 8.42 -4.40 -5.44
CA LEU A 5 8.51 -5.85 -5.45
C LEU A 5 7.21 -6.47 -4.92
N ILE A 6 6.60 -7.37 -5.68
CA ILE A 6 5.36 -8.04 -5.31
C ILE A 6 5.66 -9.46 -4.84
N GLY A 7 5.23 -9.80 -3.61
CA GLY A 7 5.17 -11.17 -3.12
C GLY A 7 3.75 -11.73 -3.23
N ALA A 8 3.61 -12.97 -3.69
CA ALA A 8 2.34 -13.69 -3.75
C ALA A 8 2.57 -15.20 -3.61
N THR A 9 1.71 -15.89 -2.87
CA THR A 9 1.71 -17.37 -2.78
C THR A 9 0.59 -18.00 -3.60
N THR A 10 -0.29 -17.19 -4.18
CA THR A 10 -1.40 -17.63 -5.05
C THR A 10 -1.57 -16.71 -6.26
N MET A 11 -2.14 -17.22 -7.35
CA MET A 11 -2.40 -16.43 -8.56
C MET A 11 -3.37 -15.28 -8.31
N ALA A 12 -4.43 -15.51 -7.52
CA ALA A 12 -5.39 -14.47 -7.18
C ALA A 12 -4.75 -13.30 -6.38
N GLN A 13 -3.76 -13.58 -5.53
CA GLN A 13 -2.99 -12.52 -4.85
C GLN A 13 -2.13 -11.74 -5.83
N LEU A 14 -1.41 -12.44 -6.72
CA LEU A 14 -0.57 -11.79 -7.72
C LEU A 14 -1.38 -10.87 -8.63
N GLU A 15 -2.49 -11.35 -9.17
CA GLU A 15 -3.40 -10.57 -10.03
C GLU A 15 -3.92 -9.31 -9.31
N ARG A 16 -4.35 -9.46 -8.05
CA ARG A 16 -4.81 -8.32 -7.23
C ARG A 16 -3.69 -7.32 -6.97
N ASN A 17 -2.49 -7.79 -6.65
CA ASN A 17 -1.35 -6.92 -6.35
C ASN A 17 -0.91 -6.16 -7.60
N ILE A 18 -0.94 -6.77 -8.79
CA ILE A 18 -0.64 -6.09 -10.06
C ILE A 18 -1.70 -5.04 -10.38
N ALA A 19 -2.98 -5.37 -10.22
CA ALA A 19 -4.09 -4.44 -10.48
C ALA A 19 -4.07 -3.19 -9.58
N SER A 20 -3.29 -3.19 -8.50
CA SER A 20 -3.14 -2.02 -7.62
C SER A 20 -2.52 -0.81 -8.32
N ILE A 21 -1.84 -0.99 -9.47
CA ILE A 21 -1.24 0.12 -10.23
C ILE A 21 -2.28 1.15 -10.71
N ASP A 22 -3.51 0.72 -10.94
CA ASP A 22 -4.59 1.57 -11.43
C ASP A 22 -5.36 2.25 -10.29
N LEU A 23 -5.13 1.85 -9.04
CA LEU A 23 -5.80 2.40 -7.87
C LEU A 23 -5.19 3.75 -7.48
N ARG A 24 -6.02 4.80 -7.46
CA ARG A 24 -5.66 6.12 -6.91
C ARG A 24 -6.37 6.35 -5.59
N LEU A 25 -5.61 6.57 -4.53
CA LEU A 25 -6.18 6.88 -3.22
C LEU A 25 -6.70 8.33 -3.18
N PRO A 26 -7.94 8.56 -2.71
CA PRO A 26 -8.45 9.91 -2.47
C PRO A 26 -7.67 10.64 -1.37
N ALA A 27 -7.65 11.97 -1.41
CA ALA A 27 -6.95 12.81 -0.43
C ALA A 27 -7.31 12.47 1.02
N ALA A 28 -8.60 12.30 1.32
CA ALA A 28 -9.07 11.97 2.67
C ALA A 28 -8.49 10.65 3.21
N VAL A 29 -8.21 9.67 2.34
CA VAL A 29 -7.59 8.40 2.74
C VAL A 29 -6.11 8.60 3.04
N LEU A 30 -5.41 9.39 2.22
CA LEU A 30 -4.01 9.74 2.45
C LEU A 30 -3.83 10.49 3.79
N ASP A 31 -4.70 11.46 4.08
CA ASP A 31 -4.69 12.19 5.35
C ASP A 31 -4.89 11.27 6.56
N GLY A 32 -5.77 10.27 6.42
CA GLY A 32 -5.99 9.24 7.44
C GLY A 32 -4.75 8.38 7.69
N ILE A 33 -4.06 7.95 6.61
CA ILE A 33 -2.82 7.16 6.71
C ILE A 33 -1.73 7.97 7.43
N GLU A 34 -1.56 9.24 7.09
CA GLU A 34 -0.59 10.13 7.74
C GLU A 34 -0.89 10.35 9.23
N ALA A 35 -2.16 10.52 9.59
CA ALA A 35 -2.56 10.66 10.99
C ALA A 35 -2.22 9.40 11.82
N ILE A 36 -2.37 8.20 11.24
CA ILE A 36 -2.00 6.93 11.89
C ILE A 36 -0.48 6.80 11.98
N HIS A 37 0.26 7.09 10.90
CA HIS A 37 1.71 7.02 10.87
C HIS A 37 2.35 7.95 11.91
N ARG A 38 1.83 9.18 12.10
CA ARG A 38 2.31 10.08 13.18
C ARG A 38 2.11 9.51 14.58
N ARG A 39 1.05 8.75 14.82
CA ARG A 39 0.79 8.09 16.12
C ARG A 39 1.67 6.85 16.31
N HIS A 40 2.02 6.16 15.22
CA HIS A 40 2.83 4.95 15.20
C HIS A 40 3.93 5.05 14.13
N PRO A 41 5.03 5.79 14.38
CA PRO A 41 5.98 6.16 13.32
C PRO A 41 6.79 5.00 12.76
N ASN A 42 7.27 4.10 13.61
CA ASN A 42 8.04 2.93 13.18
C ASN A 42 7.66 1.70 14.01
N PRO A 43 6.47 1.12 13.77
CA PRO A 43 5.96 0.00 14.56
C PRO A 43 6.68 -1.32 14.25
N ALA A 44 7.34 -1.42 13.09
CA ALA A 44 8.14 -2.57 12.67
C ALA A 44 9.46 -2.06 12.04
N PRO A 45 10.59 -2.14 12.78
CA PRO A 45 11.87 -1.61 12.33
C PRO A 45 12.53 -2.45 11.22
#